data_AF-X1QW21-F1
#
_entry.id   AF-X1QW21-F1
#
_cell.length_a   1.000
_cell.length_b   1.000
_cell.length_c   1.000
_cell.angle_alpha   90.00
_cell.angle_beta   90.00
_cell.angle_gamma   90.00
#
_symmetry.space_group_name_H-M   'P 1'
#
loop_
_entity.id
_entity.type
_entity.pdbx_description
1 polymer ?
#
loop_
_entity_poly.entity_id
_entity_poly.type
_entity_poly.pdbx_seq_one_letter_code
_entity_poly.pdbx_strand_id
1 'polypeptide(L)'
;MPPIVRTMAEAGREAGVGPMAAVAGAIAEFAGKELLNYCDQVIVENGGDIFMKVKRRRIVGIYAGDSPLSKRIALQIEPQDTPLGICCSAGTFGRSQSLGVADAVIILSPFTALADAVATAVGNLVKDEAGIQKGLEFVRKIPFIRGGVIVKEKKMGAWGRLRILRGVH
;
A
#
# COMPACT_ATOMS: atom_id res chain seq x y z
N MET A 1 9.13 -0.28 25.25
CA MET A 1 9.03 -0.83 23.88
C MET A 1 9.45 0.24 22.89
N PRO A 2 10.41 -0.02 21.97
CA PRO A 2 10.83 0.93 20.95
C PRO A 2 9.63 1.43 20.11
N PRO A 3 9.60 2.71 19.70
CA PRO A 3 8.46 3.28 18.97
C PRO A 3 8.07 2.51 17.70
N ILE A 4 9.05 2.11 16.88
CA ILE A 4 8.79 1.35 15.63
C ILE A 4 8.13 0.00 15.90
N VAL A 5 8.55 -0.71 16.96
CA VAL A 5 7.97 -1.99 17.36
C VAL A 5 6.53 -1.81 17.83
N ARG A 6 6.23 -0.72 18.56
CA ARG A 6 4.86 -0.37 18.96
C ARG A 6 3.99 -0.14 17.73
N THR A 7 4.44 0.69 16.80
CA THR A 7 3.71 1.02 15.57
C THR A 7 3.41 -0.22 14.74
N MET A 8 4.39 -1.11 14.57
CA MET A 8 4.19 -2.39 13.89
C MET A 8 3.17 -3.29 14.59
N ALA A 9 3.22 -3.37 15.92
CA ALA A 9 2.30 -4.19 16.70
C ALA A 9 0.85 -3.67 16.63
N GLU A 10 0.68 -2.35 16.72
CA GLU A 10 -0.63 -1.71 16.59
C GLU A 10 -1.19 -1.90 15.17
N ALA A 11 -0.40 -1.62 14.13
CA ALA A 11 -0.79 -1.82 12.75
C ALA A 11 -1.20 -3.27 12.45
N GLY A 12 -0.39 -4.25 12.89
CA GLY A 12 -0.70 -5.66 12.75
C GLY A 12 -2.01 -6.03 13.44
N ARG A 13 -2.22 -5.55 14.67
CA ARG A 13 -3.47 -5.79 15.42
C ARG A 13 -4.70 -5.22 14.70
N GLU A 14 -4.64 -3.99 14.21
CA GLU A 14 -5.77 -3.38 13.49
C GLU A 14 -6.08 -4.12 12.17
N ALA A 15 -5.06 -4.65 11.50
CA ALA A 15 -5.20 -5.41 10.26
C ALA A 15 -5.44 -6.92 10.48
N GLY A 16 -5.41 -7.42 11.71
CA GLY A 16 -5.57 -8.84 12.02
C GLY A 16 -4.42 -9.73 11.55
N VAL A 17 -3.20 -9.19 11.47
CA VAL A 17 -1.97 -9.89 11.05
C VAL A 17 -0.84 -9.71 12.08
N GLY A 18 0.25 -10.46 11.92
CA GLY A 18 1.43 -10.32 12.77
C GLY A 18 2.15 -8.98 12.57
N PRO A 19 2.87 -8.44 13.58
CA PRO A 19 3.57 -7.16 13.48
C PRO A 19 4.56 -7.06 12.32
N MET A 20 5.16 -8.19 11.92
CA MET A 20 6.11 -8.24 10.80
C MET A 20 5.49 -7.92 9.44
N ALA A 21 4.16 -8.00 9.31
CA ALA A 21 3.45 -7.57 8.11
C ALA A 21 3.41 -6.04 7.93
N ALA A 22 3.91 -5.27 8.90
CA ALA A 22 3.97 -3.81 8.87
C ALA A 22 5.40 -3.28 8.76
N VAL A 23 6.40 -4.16 8.66
CA VAL A 23 7.81 -3.82 8.89
C VAL A 23 8.35 -2.89 7.81
N ALA A 24 8.01 -3.12 6.55
CA ALA A 24 8.57 -2.37 5.44
C ALA A 24 7.99 -0.97 5.40
N GLY A 25 6.67 -0.86 5.58
CA GLY A 25 5.97 0.41 5.71
C GLY A 25 6.40 1.21 6.95
N ALA A 26 6.61 0.54 8.09
CA ALA A 26 7.12 1.20 9.30
C ALA A 26 8.52 1.78 9.09
N ILE A 27 9.44 1.02 8.48
CA ILE A 27 10.79 1.52 8.19
C ILE A 27 10.73 2.72 7.25
N ALA A 28 9.94 2.65 6.17
CA ALA A 28 9.78 3.74 5.22
C ALA A 28 9.24 5.02 5.88
N GLU A 29 8.25 4.89 6.75
CA GLU A 29 7.65 6.01 7.48
C GLU A 29 8.61 6.63 8.48
N PHE A 30 9.30 5.83 9.29
CA PHE A 30 10.23 6.34 10.30
C PHE A 30 11.43 7.02 9.65
N ALA A 31 12.03 6.42 8.62
CA ALA A 31 13.12 7.03 7.87
C ALA A 31 12.66 8.32 7.18
N GLY A 32 11.47 8.31 6.56
CA GLY A 32 10.92 9.49 5.89
C GLY A 32 10.62 10.64 6.85
N LYS A 33 10.05 10.37 8.02
CA LYS A 33 9.82 11.39 9.06
C LYS A 33 11.12 11.98 9.58
N GLU A 34 12.16 11.17 9.77
CA GLU A 34 13.47 11.67 10.19
C GLU A 34 14.11 12.56 9.13
N LEU A 35 14.06 12.17 7.86
CA LEU A 35 14.59 12.96 6.74
C LEU A 35 13.87 14.30 6.57
N LEU A 36 12.58 14.38 6.91
CA LEU A 36 11.81 15.62 6.85
C LEU A 36 12.29 16.70 7.84
N ASN A 37 13.15 16.36 8.80
CA ASN A 37 13.83 17.38 9.62
C ASN A 37 14.91 18.13 8.83
N TYR A 38 15.33 17.62 7.66
CA TYR A 38 16.41 18.15 6.83
C TYR A 38 15.95 18.56 5.43
N CYS A 39 14.74 18.18 5.01
CA CYS A 39 14.18 18.53 3.71
C CYS A 39 12.66 18.69 3.76
N ASP A 40 12.10 19.48 2.84
CA ASP A 40 10.64 19.70 2.80
C ASP A 40 9.87 18.67 1.96
N GLN A 41 10.59 17.76 1.29
CA GLN A 41 10.03 16.73 0.43
C GLN A 41 10.87 15.47 0.51
N VAL A 42 10.21 14.32 0.67
CA VAL A 42 10.86 13.02 0.70
C VAL A 42 9.97 11.97 0.02
N ILE A 43 10.61 11.03 -0.64
CA ILE A 43 10.01 9.75 -1.05
C ILE A 43 10.95 8.68 -0.53
N VAL A 44 10.47 7.84 0.38
CA VAL A 44 11.19 6.66 0.87
C VAL A 44 10.46 5.45 0.34
N GLU A 45 11.16 4.65 -0.46
CA GLU A 45 10.68 3.38 -0.97
C GLU A 45 11.46 2.25 -0.28
N ASN A 46 10.72 1.28 0.24
CA ASN A 46 11.27 0.07 0.82
C ASN A 46 10.57 -1.13 0.16
N GLY A 47 10.90 -1.40 -1.10
CA GLY A 47 10.25 -2.44 -1.90
C GLY A 47 8.87 -2.01 -2.38
N GLY A 48 7.82 -2.68 -1.93
CA GLY A 48 6.43 -2.36 -2.31
C GLY A 48 5.85 -1.15 -1.57
N ASP A 49 6.57 -0.64 -0.56
CA ASP A 49 6.03 0.28 0.44
C ASP A 49 6.69 1.64 0.38
N ILE A 50 5.86 2.67 0.22
CA ILE A 50 6.31 4.04 0.00
C ILE A 50 5.76 4.95 1.09
N PHE A 51 6.63 5.72 1.74
CA PHE A 51 6.25 6.93 2.45
C PHE A 51 6.59 8.15 1.59
N MET A 52 5.63 9.05 1.40
CA MET A 52 5.77 10.21 0.53
C MET A 52 5.31 11.49 1.20
N LYS A 53 6.14 12.53 1.14
CA LYS A 53 5.77 13.94 1.36
C LYS A 53 6.28 14.76 0.19
N VAL A 54 5.39 15.40 -0.58
CA VAL A 54 5.77 16.14 -1.79
C VAL A 54 5.03 17.47 -1.90
N LYS A 55 5.63 18.42 -2.64
CA LYS A 55 5.09 19.74 -2.99
C LYS A 55 4.61 19.83 -4.44
N ARG A 56 4.84 18.79 -5.25
CA ARG A 56 4.37 18.71 -6.65
C ARG A 56 3.71 17.36 -6.88
N ARG A 57 2.74 17.34 -7.78
CA ARG A 57 2.04 16.13 -8.21
C ARG A 57 3.02 15.00 -8.56
N ARG A 58 2.67 13.78 -8.17
CA ARG A 58 3.42 12.57 -8.50
C ARG A 58 2.51 11.53 -9.12
N ILE A 59 3.12 10.65 -9.91
CA ILE A 59 2.46 9.49 -10.51
C ILE A 59 3.19 8.27 -9.97
N VAL A 60 2.45 7.37 -9.34
CA VAL A 60 2.96 6.11 -8.78
C VAL A 60 2.43 4.98 -9.65
N GLY A 61 3.32 4.37 -10.43
CA GLY A 61 2.96 3.24 -11.29
C GLY A 61 2.61 2.01 -10.45
N ILE A 62 1.61 1.24 -10.89
CA ILE A 62 1.26 -0.03 -10.27
C ILE A 62 1.80 -1.17 -11.14
N TYR A 63 2.62 -2.02 -10.52
CA TYR A 63 3.06 -3.28 -11.08
C TYR A 63 2.24 -4.42 -10.48
N ALA A 64 1.54 -5.19 -11.31
CA ALA A 64 0.63 -6.25 -10.89
C ALA A 64 1.02 -7.59 -11.53
N GLY A 65 2.32 -7.91 -11.52
CA GLY A 65 2.88 -9.13 -12.09
C GLY A 65 2.51 -9.32 -13.56
N ASP A 66 1.99 -10.51 -13.89
CA ASP A 66 1.58 -10.92 -15.24
C ASP A 66 0.18 -10.44 -15.64
N SER A 67 -0.52 -9.73 -14.74
CA SER A 67 -1.82 -9.15 -15.08
C SER A 67 -1.67 -8.21 -16.29
N PRO A 68 -2.61 -8.22 -17.26
CA PRO A 68 -2.59 -7.28 -18.38
C PRO A 68 -2.74 -5.82 -17.95
N LEU A 69 -3.10 -5.57 -16.68
CA LEU A 69 -3.16 -4.24 -16.09
C LEU A 69 -1.80 -3.75 -15.58
N SER A 70 -0.83 -4.65 -15.41
CA SER A 70 0.52 -4.31 -14.95
C SER A 70 1.17 -3.26 -15.85
N LYS A 71 1.76 -2.23 -15.24
CA LYS A 71 2.35 -1.05 -15.93
C LYS A 71 1.39 -0.26 -16.82
N ARG A 72 0.08 -0.51 -16.79
CA ARG A 72 -0.92 0.26 -17.55
C ARG A 72 -1.78 1.16 -16.67
N ILE A 73 -1.67 1.00 -15.36
CA ILE A 73 -2.39 1.77 -14.36
C ILE A 73 -1.41 2.46 -13.41
N ALA A 74 -1.76 3.67 -12.99
CA ALA A 74 -1.00 4.44 -12.03
C ALA A 74 -1.91 5.23 -11.11
N LEU A 75 -1.39 5.62 -9.96
CA LEU A 75 -2.05 6.51 -9.01
C LEU A 75 -1.45 7.91 -9.12
N GLN A 76 -2.31 8.89 -9.34
CA GLN A 76 -1.94 10.30 -9.25
C GLN A 76 -2.08 10.75 -7.80
N ILE A 77 -0.97 11.23 -7.24
CA ILE A 77 -0.88 11.72 -5.87
C ILE A 77 -0.69 13.24 -5.90
N GLU A 78 -1.58 13.96 -5.22
CA GLU A 78 -1.46 15.40 -5.07
C GLU A 78 -0.67 15.78 -3.80
N PRO A 79 0.04 16.91 -3.81
CA PRO A 79 0.79 17.41 -2.64
C PRO A 79 -0.05 17.48 -1.36
N GLN A 80 -1.29 17.98 -1.46
CA GLN A 80 -2.21 18.13 -0.31
C GLN A 80 -2.65 16.81 0.30
N ASP A 81 -2.52 15.70 -0.42
CA ASP A 81 -2.81 14.37 0.10
C ASP A 81 -1.62 13.80 0.89
N THR A 82 -0.47 14.49 0.94
CA THR A 82 0.75 14.01 1.63
C THR A 82 1.02 14.73 2.95
N PRO A 83 1.57 14.08 4.00
CA PRO A 83 2.24 12.78 3.98
C PRO A 83 1.29 11.60 3.75
N LEU A 84 1.76 10.62 2.98
CA LEU A 84 0.97 9.47 2.55
C LEU A 84 1.85 8.22 2.46
N GLY A 85 1.38 7.14 3.06
CA GLY A 85 1.83 5.78 2.82
C GLY A 85 1.08 5.16 1.64
N ILE A 86 1.81 4.53 0.73
CA ILE A 86 1.29 3.75 -0.41
C ILE A 86 2.01 2.41 -0.36
N CYS A 87 1.28 1.37 0.04
CA CYS A 87 1.86 0.06 0.31
C CYS A 87 1.30 -0.98 -0.63
N CYS A 88 2.13 -1.92 -1.05
CA CYS A 88 1.80 -2.94 -2.02
C CYS A 88 2.13 -4.33 -1.50
N SER A 89 1.12 -5.21 -1.43
CA SER A 89 1.32 -6.65 -1.26
C SER A 89 1.08 -7.34 -2.59
N ALA A 90 2.04 -8.13 -3.05
CA ALA A 90 1.93 -8.96 -4.24
C ALA A 90 2.43 -10.37 -3.93
N GLY A 91 1.65 -11.38 -4.33
CA GLY A 91 1.99 -12.79 -4.17
C GLY A 91 2.92 -13.33 -5.25
N THR A 92 2.92 -12.70 -6.42
CA THR A 92 3.45 -13.31 -7.66
C THR A 92 4.85 -12.83 -8.04
N PHE A 93 5.35 -11.67 -7.56
CA PHE A 93 6.72 -11.21 -7.87
C PHE A 93 7.37 -10.36 -6.76
N GLY A 94 8.57 -10.77 -6.32
CA GLY A 94 9.43 -10.09 -5.36
C GLY A 94 10.27 -11.08 -4.53
N ARG A 95 11.52 -10.75 -4.17
CA ARG A 95 12.42 -11.63 -3.37
C ARG A 95 11.91 -11.91 -1.95
N SER A 96 10.89 -11.18 -1.50
CA SER A 96 10.13 -11.44 -0.29
C SER A 96 8.78 -12.04 -0.69
N GLN A 97 8.72 -13.37 -0.74
CA GLN A 97 7.47 -14.10 -0.95
C GLN A 97 6.48 -13.72 0.17
N SER A 98 5.49 -12.89 -0.14
CA SER A 98 4.29 -12.80 0.69
C SER A 98 3.45 -14.05 0.41
N LEU A 99 2.78 -14.60 1.43
CA LEU A 99 1.87 -15.76 1.28
C LEU A 99 0.59 -15.43 0.48
N GLY A 100 0.48 -14.19 -0.04
CA GLY A 100 -0.70 -13.73 -0.77
C GLY A 100 -0.81 -14.37 -2.14
N VAL A 101 -2.05 -14.46 -2.64
CA VAL A 101 -2.37 -14.99 -3.99
C VAL A 101 -2.82 -13.88 -4.93
N ALA A 102 -3.03 -12.66 -4.41
CA ALA A 102 -3.36 -11.47 -5.19
C ALA A 102 -2.17 -11.01 -6.04
N ASP A 103 -2.46 -10.51 -7.25
CA ASP A 103 -1.42 -10.03 -8.16
C ASP A 103 -0.89 -8.66 -7.75
N ALA A 104 -1.76 -7.79 -7.22
CA ALA A 104 -1.36 -6.62 -6.46
C ALA A 104 -2.49 -6.13 -5.56
N VAL A 105 -2.15 -5.77 -4.33
CA VAL A 105 -3.02 -5.05 -3.40
C VAL A 105 -2.32 -3.78 -2.98
N ILE A 106 -2.89 -2.64 -3.33
CA ILE A 106 -2.34 -1.32 -3.04
C ILE A 106 -3.22 -0.62 -2.02
N ILE A 107 -2.66 -0.21 -0.90
CA ILE A 107 -3.38 0.47 0.19
C ILE A 107 -2.77 1.84 0.46
N LEU A 108 -3.64 2.84 0.63
CA LEU A 108 -3.25 4.23 0.89
C LEU A 108 -3.69 4.65 2.29
N SER A 109 -2.78 5.17 3.11
CA SER A 109 -3.06 5.64 4.47
C SER A 109 -2.08 6.75 4.88
N PRO A 110 -2.43 7.71 5.76
CA PRO A 110 -1.43 8.58 6.36
C PRO A 110 -0.44 7.82 7.27
N PHE A 111 -0.73 6.56 7.63
CA PHE A 111 0.14 5.69 8.43
C PHE A 111 0.64 4.54 7.56
N THR A 112 1.92 4.58 7.16
CA THR A 112 2.46 3.62 6.18
C THR A 112 2.54 2.21 6.77
N ALA A 113 2.88 2.07 8.05
CA ALA A 113 2.86 0.77 8.72
C ALA A 113 1.47 0.11 8.68
N LEU A 114 0.40 0.90 8.84
CA LEU A 114 -0.98 0.41 8.73
C LEU A 114 -1.31 0.01 7.29
N ALA A 115 -0.92 0.82 6.30
CA ALA A 115 -1.14 0.50 4.90
C ALA A 115 -0.47 -0.83 4.50
N ASP A 116 0.76 -1.08 4.95
CA ASP A 116 1.53 -2.33 4.72
C ASP A 116 0.81 -3.54 5.33
N ALA A 117 0.44 -3.44 6.61
CA ALA A 117 -0.26 -4.51 7.32
C ALA A 117 -1.61 -4.85 6.65
N VAL A 118 -2.37 -3.83 6.23
CA VAL A 118 -3.65 -4.02 5.55
C VAL A 118 -3.46 -4.58 4.14
N ALA A 119 -2.44 -4.15 3.41
CA ALA A 119 -2.12 -4.70 2.10
C ALA A 119 -1.82 -6.21 2.21
N THR A 120 -1.02 -6.60 3.20
CA THR A 120 -0.73 -8.00 3.51
C THR A 120 -2.00 -8.78 3.89
N ALA A 121 -2.83 -8.24 4.78
CA ALA A 121 -4.07 -8.89 5.21
C ALA A 121 -5.03 -9.17 4.04
N VAL A 122 -5.20 -8.18 3.15
CA VAL A 122 -6.04 -8.30 1.95
C VAL A 122 -5.40 -9.23 0.92
N GLY A 123 -4.08 -9.19 0.75
CA GLY A 123 -3.35 -10.11 -0.13
C GLY A 123 -3.54 -11.58 0.26
N ASN A 124 -3.65 -11.86 1.57
CA ASN A 124 -3.97 -13.20 2.09
C ASN A 124 -5.46 -13.58 1.91
N LEU A 125 -6.36 -12.59 1.93
CA LEU A 125 -7.81 -12.78 1.81
C LEU A 125 -8.25 -13.05 0.36
N VAL A 126 -7.64 -12.37 -0.61
CA VAL A 126 -8.06 -12.41 -2.03
C VAL A 126 -7.34 -13.55 -2.76
N LYS A 127 -8.08 -14.63 -3.04
CA LYS A 127 -7.55 -15.81 -3.74
C LYS A 127 -7.94 -15.87 -5.22
N ASP A 128 -9.05 -15.24 -5.59
CA ASP A 128 -9.65 -15.24 -6.92
C ASP A 128 -10.34 -13.89 -7.19
N GLU A 129 -10.87 -13.73 -8.40
CA GLU A 129 -11.61 -12.53 -8.81
C GLU A 129 -12.84 -12.23 -7.94
N ALA A 130 -13.50 -13.24 -7.36
CA ALA A 130 -14.65 -13.04 -6.48
C ALA A 130 -14.24 -12.51 -5.10
N GLY A 131 -13.01 -12.79 -4.68
CA GLY A 131 -12.39 -12.27 -3.46
C GLY A 131 -12.20 -10.75 -3.45
N ILE A 132 -12.14 -10.11 -4.61
CA ILE A 132 -11.91 -8.65 -4.73
C ILE A 132 -12.93 -7.86 -3.90
N GLN A 133 -14.22 -8.19 -4.00
CA GLN A 133 -15.26 -7.47 -3.27
C GLN A 133 -15.07 -7.60 -1.75
N LYS A 134 -14.81 -8.82 -1.27
CA LYS A 134 -14.55 -9.08 0.15
C LYS A 134 -13.31 -8.32 0.65
N GLY A 135 -12.27 -8.25 -0.18
CA GLY A 135 -11.08 -7.45 0.08
C GLY A 135 -11.40 -5.96 0.26
N LEU A 136 -12.17 -5.38 -0.66
CA LEU A 136 -12.56 -3.97 -0.54
C LEU A 136 -13.48 -3.72 0.67
N GLU A 137 -14.38 -4.64 0.99
CA GLU A 137 -15.22 -4.55 2.20
C GLU A 137 -14.41 -4.63 3.49
N PHE A 138 -13.33 -5.40 3.51
CA PHE A 138 -12.38 -5.42 4.61
C PHE A 138 -11.65 -4.09 4.76
N VAL A 139 -11.07 -3.57 3.67
CA VAL A 139 -10.38 -2.26 3.62
C VAL A 139 -11.27 -1.14 4.16
N ARG A 140 -12.57 -1.15 3.79
CA ARG A 140 -13.56 -0.16 4.22
C ARG A 140 -13.79 -0.08 5.73
N LYS A 141 -13.55 -1.18 6.44
CA LYS A 141 -13.80 -1.27 7.89
C LYS A 141 -12.63 -0.75 8.71
N ILE A 142 -11.45 -0.63 8.10
CA ILE A 142 -10.24 -0.24 8.81
C ILE A 142 -10.14 1.30 8.84
N PRO A 143 -10.04 1.90 10.03
CA PRO A 143 -9.93 3.35 10.14
C PRO A 143 -8.64 3.86 9.50
N PHE A 144 -8.64 5.13 9.10
CA PHE A 144 -7.49 5.81 8.50
C PHE A 144 -7.03 5.26 7.14
N ILE A 145 -7.69 4.26 6.54
CA ILE A 145 -7.46 3.94 5.14
C ILE A 145 -8.15 4.96 4.24
N ARG A 146 -7.39 5.57 3.33
CA ARG A 146 -7.87 6.58 2.38
C ARG A 146 -8.35 5.97 1.07
N GLY A 147 -7.80 4.83 0.71
CA GLY A 147 -8.26 4.05 -0.44
C GLY A 147 -7.48 2.76 -0.61
N GLY A 148 -7.97 1.92 -1.50
CA GLY A 148 -7.34 0.66 -1.86
C GLY A 148 -7.65 0.23 -3.28
N VAL A 149 -6.69 -0.39 -3.95
CA VAL A 149 -6.82 -1.03 -5.25
C VAL A 149 -6.43 -2.49 -5.11
N ILE A 150 -7.26 -3.38 -5.63
CA ILE A 150 -6.99 -4.82 -5.64
C ILE A 150 -7.03 -5.27 -7.10
N VAL A 151 -5.95 -5.90 -7.54
CA VAL A 151 -5.83 -6.52 -8.86
C VAL A 151 -5.73 -8.02 -8.67
N LYS A 152 -6.60 -8.75 -9.36
CA LYS A 152 -6.54 -10.20 -9.46
C LYS A 152 -6.92 -10.61 -10.88
N GLU A 153 -6.01 -11.32 -11.53
CA GLU A 153 -6.06 -11.77 -12.90
C GLU A 153 -6.34 -10.60 -13.86
N LYS A 154 -7.54 -10.56 -14.44
CA LYS A 154 -7.96 -9.54 -15.40
C LYS A 154 -8.87 -8.49 -14.78
N LYS A 155 -9.22 -8.63 -13.50
CA LYS A 155 -10.12 -7.73 -12.79
C LYS A 155 -9.39 -6.85 -11.80
N MET A 156 -9.98 -5.68 -11.61
CA MET A 156 -9.53 -4.70 -10.64
C MET A 156 -10.74 -4.15 -9.89
N GLY A 157 -10.61 -4.10 -8.57
CA GLY A 157 -11.51 -3.37 -7.69
C GLY A 157 -10.78 -2.16 -7.08
N ALA A 158 -11.51 -1.08 -6.84
CA ALA A 158 -10.97 0.11 -6.21
C ALA A 158 -12.00 0.72 -5.24
N TRP A 159 -11.52 1.29 -4.14
CA TRP A 159 -12.34 1.99 -3.16
C TRP A 159 -11.60 3.20 -2.57
N GLY A 160 -12.34 4.25 -2.21
CA GLY A 160 -11.84 5.41 -1.50
C GLY A 160 -11.39 6.56 -2.42
N ARG A 161 -10.57 7.45 -1.88
CA ARG A 161 -10.07 8.66 -2.57
C ARG A 161 -8.88 8.30 -3.45
N LEU A 162 -9.16 7.85 -4.66
CA LEU A 162 -8.15 7.42 -5.64
C LEU A 162 -8.28 8.19 -6.94
N ARG A 163 -7.13 8.62 -7.50
CA ARG A 163 -7.04 9.18 -8.85
C ARG A 163 -6.29 8.19 -9.72
N ILE A 164 -7.03 7.28 -10.36
CA ILE A 164 -6.45 6.22 -11.19
C ILE A 164 -6.28 6.73 -12.62
N LEU A 165 -5.04 6.69 -13.11
CA LEU A 165 -4.70 6.94 -14.50
C LEU A 165 -4.63 5.62 -15.27
N ARG A 166 -5.09 5.60 -16.52
CA ARG A 166 -5.03 4.45 -17.44
C ARG A 166 -4.21 4.82 -18.68
N GLY A 167 -3.50 3.86 -19.25
CA GLY A 167 -2.74 4.04 -20.49
C GLY A 167 -1.44 4.82 -20.31
N VAL A 168 -0.85 4.75 -19.11
CA VAL A 168 0.48 5.31 -18.85
C VAL A 168 1.50 4.37 -19.49
N HIS A 169 2.29 4.88 -20.44
CA HIS A 169 3.41 4.18 -21.10
C HIS A 169 4.73 4.72 -20.59
#